data_AF-A0A7D8ILM3-F1
#
_entry.id   AF-A0A7D8ILM3-F1
#
_cell.length_a   1.000
_cell.length_b   1.000
_cell.length_c   1.000
_cell.angle_alpha   90.00
_cell.angle_beta   90.00
_cell.angle_gamma   90.00
#
_symmetry.space_group_name_H-M   'P 1'
#
loop_
_entity.id
_entity.type
_entity.pdbx_description
1 polymer ?
#
loop_
_entity_poly.entity_id
_entity_poly.type
_entity_poly.pdbx_seq_one_letter_code
_entity_poly.pdbx_strand_id
1 'polypeptide(L)'
;MMLGCLFVLCAVIGLFISNTATAVLMAPIALAAAKSMGVSPYPFAMAVAMAASAAFMTPVSSPVNTLVLGPGNYSFSDFVKLGVPFTLIVMAVCIVMIPMLFPF
;
A
#
# COMPACT_ATOMS: atom_id res chain seq x y z
N MET A 1 -5.87 -12.13 7.69
CA MET A 1 -4.49 -12.08 8.21
C MET A 1 -3.46 -11.95 7.09
N MET A 2 -3.43 -12.86 6.10
CA MET A 2 -2.46 -12.80 4.97
C MET A 2 -2.50 -11.46 4.18
N LEU A 3 -3.70 -10.95 3.86
CA LEU A 3 -3.85 -9.65 3.18
C LEU A 3 -3.21 -8.48 3.96
N GLY A 4 -3.32 -8.50 5.29
CA GLY A 4 -2.71 -7.49 6.16
C GLY A 4 -1.18 -7.55 6.13
N CYS A 5 -0.62 -8.76 6.19
CA CYS A 5 0.83 -8.94 6.05
C CYS A 5 1.33 -8.43 4.70
N LEU A 6 0.63 -8.78 3.60
CA LEU A 6 0.95 -8.28 2.26
C LEU A 6 0.86 -6.76 2.15
N PHE A 7 -0.17 -6.16 2.75
CA PHE A 7 -0.34 -4.71 2.77
C PHE A 7 0.82 -4.03 3.50
N VAL A 8 1.19 -4.50 4.70
CA VAL A 8 2.30 -3.94 5.48
C VAL A 8 3.62 -4.09 4.72
N LEU A 9 3.87 -5.25 4.13
CA LEU A 9 5.09 -5.50 3.35
C LEU A 9 5.18 -4.56 2.13
N CYS A 10 4.06 -4.40 1.43
CA CYS A 10 3.94 -3.47 0.30
C CYS A 10 4.15 -2.01 0.74
N ALA A 11 3.51 -1.59 1.85
CA ALA A 11 3.63 -0.24 2.38
C ALA A 11 5.07 0.09 2.83
N VAL A 12 5.78 -0.87 3.43
CA VAL A 12 7.19 -0.71 3.84
C VAL A 12 8.11 -0.58 2.63
N ILE A 13 7.95 -1.43 1.61
CA ILE A 13 8.72 -1.32 0.36
C ILE A 13 8.44 0.00 -0.35
N GLY A 14 7.17 0.41 -0.38
CA GLY A 14 6.71 1.67 -0.96
C GLY A 14 7.24 2.92 -0.27
N LEU A 15 7.88 2.81 0.91
CA LEU A 15 8.57 3.95 1.53
C LEU A 15 9.78 4.41 0.70
N PHE A 16 10.41 3.50 -0.04
CA PHE A 16 11.71 3.71 -0.69
C PHE A 16 11.65 3.80 -2.21
N ILE A 17 10.57 3.34 -2.84
CA ILE A 17 10.42 3.25 -4.30
C ILE A 17 9.05 3.85 -4.69
N SER A 18 8.89 4.22 -5.96
CA SER A 18 7.62 4.72 -6.48
C SER A 18 6.48 3.70 -6.37
N ASN A 19 5.25 4.22 -6.25
CA ASN A 19 4.03 3.41 -6.15
C ASN A 19 3.92 2.39 -7.29
N THR A 20 4.22 2.80 -8.52
CA THR A 20 4.16 1.94 -9.71
C THR A 20 5.16 0.79 -9.63
N ALA A 21 6.41 1.08 -9.24
CA ALA A 21 7.43 0.04 -9.11
C ALA A 21 7.10 -0.94 -7.97
N THR A 22 6.58 -0.44 -6.85
CA THR A 22 6.14 -1.26 -5.72
C THR A 22 5.01 -2.21 -6.14
N ALA A 23 4.02 -1.73 -6.89
CA ALA A 23 2.92 -2.56 -7.40
C ALA A 23 3.43 -3.67 -8.33
N VAL A 24 4.33 -3.34 -9.27
CA VAL A 24 4.91 -4.31 -10.21
C VAL A 24 5.74 -5.38 -9.48
N LEU A 25 6.46 -4.99 -8.42
CA LEU A 25 7.27 -5.91 -7.63
C LEU A 25 6.41 -6.82 -6.74
N MET A 26 5.35 -6.28 -6.13
CA MET A 26 4.49 -7.00 -5.18
C MET A 26 3.41 -7.86 -5.85
N ALA A 27 2.97 -7.51 -7.06
CA ALA A 27 1.97 -8.27 -7.80
C ALA A 27 2.30 -9.77 -7.96
N PRO A 28 3.49 -10.19 -8.44
CA PRO A 28 3.81 -11.61 -8.57
C PRO A 28 3.87 -12.33 -7.22
N ILE A 29 4.29 -11.65 -6.15
CA ILE A 29 4.34 -12.20 -4.78
C ILE A 29 2.92 -12.49 -4.28
N ALA A 30 2.00 -11.54 -4.47
CA ALA A 30 0.61 -11.69 -4.06
C ALA A 30 -0.13 -12.77 -4.84
N LEU A 31 0.11 -12.88 -6.16
CA LEU A 31 -0.45 -13.94 -6.99
C LEU A 31 0.10 -15.33 -6.61
N ALA A 32 1.39 -15.43 -6.33
CA ALA A 32 2.00 -16.67 -5.86
C ALA A 32 1.47 -17.09 -4.48
N ALA A 33 1.24 -16.14 -3.58
CA ALA A 33 0.63 -16.38 -2.27
C ALA A 33 -0.82 -16.90 -2.41
N ALA A 34 -1.64 -16.27 -3.24
CA ALA A 34 -3.00 -16.73 -3.53
C ALA A 34 -3.01 -18.16 -4.10
N LYS A 35 -2.14 -18.44 -5.08
CA LYS A 35 -2.00 -19.77 -5.69
C LYS A 35 -1.59 -20.83 -4.68
N SER A 36 -0.66 -20.51 -3.78
CA SER A 36 -0.20 -21.44 -2.73
C SER A 36 -1.29 -21.74 -1.69
N MET A 37 -2.21 -20.79 -1.48
CA MET A 37 -3.36 -20.96 -0.58
C MET A 37 -4.58 -21.60 -1.28
N GLY A 38 -4.54 -21.79 -2.59
CA GLY A 38 -5.67 -22.33 -3.36
C GLY A 38 -6.88 -21.39 -3.41
N VAL A 39 -6.69 -20.09 -3.19
CA VAL A 39 -7.74 -19.07 -3.17
C VAL A 39 -7.68 -18.17 -4.40
N SER A 40 -8.76 -17.44 -4.64
CA SER A 40 -8.87 -16.44 -5.70
C SER A 40 -7.71 -15.43 -5.64
N PRO A 41 -7.09 -15.09 -6.79
CA PRO A 41 -6.03 -14.09 -6.86
C PRO A 41 -6.54 -12.64 -6.77
N TYR A 42 -7.84 -12.41 -7.03
CA TYR A 42 -8.41 -11.06 -7.06
C TYR A 42 -8.24 -10.27 -5.76
N PRO A 43 -8.52 -10.83 -4.56
CA PRO A 43 -8.37 -10.11 -3.29
C PRO A 43 -6.91 -9.72 -3.01
N PHE A 44 -5.98 -10.60 -3.41
CA PHE A 44 -4.55 -10.41 -3.22
C PHE A 44 -3.99 -9.33 -4.14
N ALA A 45 -4.37 -9.35 -5.43
CA ALA A 45 -4.00 -8.33 -6.39
C ALA A 45 -4.57 -6.94 -5.98
N MET A 46 -5.84 -6.90 -5.55
CA MET A 46 -6.46 -5.67 -5.07
C MET A 46 -5.81 -5.13 -3.80
N ALA A 47 -5.42 -6.00 -2.86
CA ALA A 47 -4.71 -5.56 -1.66
C ALA A 47 -3.36 -4.93 -1.99
N VAL A 48 -2.62 -5.49 -2.94
CA VAL A 48 -1.36 -4.88 -3.42
C VAL A 48 -1.62 -3.55 -4.10
N ALA A 49 -2.62 -3.46 -4.99
CA ALA A 49 -2.94 -2.23 -5.70
C ALA A 49 -3.31 -1.09 -4.73
N MET A 50 -4.12 -1.39 -3.72
CA MET A 50 -4.50 -0.43 -2.68
C MET A 50 -3.31 -0.05 -1.79
N ALA A 51 -2.50 -1.03 -1.36
CA ALA A 51 -1.31 -0.79 -0.54
C ALA A 51 -0.27 0.08 -1.26
N ALA A 52 -0.01 -0.20 -2.54
CA ALA A 52 0.90 0.59 -3.36
C ALA A 52 0.39 2.01 -3.61
N SER A 53 -0.93 2.22 -3.58
CA SER A 53 -1.53 3.56 -3.68
C SER A 53 -1.53 4.33 -2.36
N ALA A 54 -1.45 3.64 -1.23
CA ALA A 54 -1.50 4.19 0.13
C ALA A 54 -0.15 4.74 0.62
N ALA A 55 0.61 5.39 -0.26
CA ALA A 55 1.93 5.95 0.01
C ALA A 55 1.85 7.37 0.58
N PHE A 56 1.38 7.48 1.82
CA PHE A 56 1.23 8.76 2.53
C PHE A 56 2.43 9.10 3.43
N MET A 57 3.21 8.09 3.82
CA MET A 57 4.26 8.21 4.84
C MET A 57 5.52 8.92 4.36
N THR A 58 5.82 8.89 3.05
CA THR A 58 7.02 9.52 2.51
C THR A 58 6.70 10.43 1.32
N PRO A 59 7.39 11.56 1.19
CA PRO A 59 7.26 12.42 0.02
C PRO A 59 7.97 11.83 -1.20
N VAL A 60 9.01 11.02 -1.01
CA VAL A 60 9.85 10.45 -2.09
C VAL A 60 9.11 9.43 -2.95
N SER A 61 8.16 8.71 -2.37
CA SER A 61 7.41 7.64 -3.04
C SER A 61 6.34 8.15 -4.01
N SER A 62 5.88 9.39 -3.83
CA SER A 62 4.82 10.02 -4.62
C SER A 62 5.27 11.38 -5.15
N PRO A 63 5.34 11.58 -6.48
CA PRO A 63 5.66 12.87 -7.08
C PRO A 63 4.73 13.99 -6.58
N VAL A 64 3.47 13.68 -6.31
CA VAL A 64 2.49 14.64 -5.79
C VAL A 64 2.91 15.12 -4.40
N ASN A 65 3.29 14.22 -3.49
CA ASN A 65 3.73 14.58 -2.14
C ASN A 65 5.02 15.42 -2.17
N THR A 66 5.93 15.13 -3.12
CA THR A 66 7.14 15.92 -3.33
C THR A 66 6.82 17.34 -3.81
N LEU A 67 5.84 17.52 -4.70
CA LEU A 67 5.46 18.84 -5.21
C LEU A 67 4.90 19.78 -4.12
N VAL A 68 4.27 19.24 -3.07
CA VAL A 68 3.67 20.05 -1.99
C VAL A 68 4.69 20.40 -0.89
N LEU A 69 5.81 19.66 -0.77
CA LEU A 69 6.84 19.91 0.25
C LEU A 69 7.34 21.36 0.25
N GLY A 70 7.72 21.87 -0.94
CA GLY A 70 8.30 23.20 -1.09
C GLY A 70 7.30 24.33 -0.79
N PRO A 71 6.19 24.45 -1.55
CA PRO A 71 5.20 25.51 -1.36
C PRO A 71 4.46 25.43 -0.02
N GLY A 72 4.28 24.22 0.53
CA GLY A 72 3.57 23.98 1.78
C GLY A 72 4.43 24.11 3.03
N ASN A 73 5.75 24.35 2.89
CA ASN A 73 6.72 24.38 3.99
C ASN A 73 6.65 23.15 4.91
N TYR A 74 6.33 21.98 4.34
CA TYR A 74 6.22 20.73 5.07
C TYR A 74 7.61 20.13 5.27
N SER A 75 7.82 19.50 6.43
CA SER A 75 9.01 18.69 6.69
C SER A 75 8.73 17.21 6.43
N PHE A 76 9.77 16.41 6.18
CA PHE A 76 9.63 14.95 6.04
C PHE A 76 8.93 14.30 7.25
N SER A 77 9.17 14.84 8.45
CA SER A 77 8.52 14.37 9.69
C SER A 77 7.01 14.55 9.69
N ASP A 78 6.47 15.57 9.02
CA ASP A 78 5.03 15.83 8.98
C ASP A 78 4.29 14.76 8.17
N PHE A 79 4.90 14.31 7.06
CA PHE A 79 4.40 13.20 6.26
C PHE A 79 4.40 11.88 7.02
N VAL A 80 5.43 11.60 7.84
CA VAL A 80 5.44 10.37 8.65
C VAL A 80 4.38 10.45 9.75
N LYS A 81 4.27 11.58 10.46
CA LYS A 81 3.32 11.76 11.57
C LYS A 81 1.86 11.63 11.14
N LEU A 82 1.50 12.21 9.98
CA LEU A 82 0.14 12.14 9.45
C LEU A 82 -0.08 10.91 8.57
N GLY A 83 0.92 10.52 7.79
CA GLY A 83 0.82 9.44 6.82
C GLY A 83 0.72 8.07 7.47
N VAL A 84 1.46 7.81 8.56
CA VAL A 84 1.40 6.51 9.26
C VAL A 84 -0.02 6.19 9.77
N PRO A 85 -0.69 7.06 10.56
CA PRO A 85 -2.05 6.76 11.01
C PRO A 85 -3.04 6.67 9.84
N PHE A 86 -2.86 7.47 8.78
CA PHE A 86 -3.72 7.40 7.60
C PHE A 86 -3.55 6.09 6.83
N THR A 87 -2.32 5.62 6.62
CA THR A 87 -2.04 4.31 6.02
C THR A 87 -2.63 3.17 6.86
N LEU A 88 -2.60 3.25 8.19
CA LEU A 88 -3.23 2.27 9.07
C LEU A 88 -4.76 2.23 8.93
N ILE A 89 -5.40 3.40 8.80
CA ILE A 89 -6.85 3.48 8.53
C ILE A 89 -7.17 2.83 7.19
N VAL A 90 -6.41 3.16 6.13
CA VAL A 90 -6.59 2.56 4.81
C VAL A 90 -6.38 1.05 4.85
N MET A 91 -5.36 0.58 5.57
CA MET A 91 -5.12 -0.85 5.78
C MET A 91 -6.34 -1.53 6.42
N ALA A 92 -6.89 -0.97 7.49
CA ALA A 92 -8.07 -1.52 8.15
C ALA A 92 -9.27 -1.59 7.21
N VAL A 93 -9.52 -0.51 6.45
CA VAL A 93 -10.59 -0.46 5.45
C VAL A 93 -10.36 -1.52 4.36
N CYS A 94 -9.14 -1.66 3.84
CA CYS A 94 -8.82 -2.64 2.81
C CYS A 94 -8.99 -4.08 3.30
N ILE A 95 -8.52 -4.40 4.51
CA ILE A 95 -8.65 -5.75 5.09
C ILE A 95 -10.12 -6.16 5.24
N VAL A 96 -11.02 -5.20 5.46
CA VAL A 96 -12.46 -5.43 5.63
C VAL A 96 -13.19 -5.42 4.29
N MET A 97 -13.01 -4.39 3.46
CA MET A 97 -13.75 -4.22 2.21
C MET A 97 -13.32 -5.17 1.09
N ILE A 98 -12.02 -5.46 0.96
CA ILE A 98 -11.53 -6.31 -0.14
C ILE A 98 -12.16 -7.71 -0.10
N PRO A 99 -12.19 -8.44 1.02
CA PRO A 99 -12.84 -9.75 1.05
C PRO A 99 -14.37 -9.68 0.94
N MET A 100 -15.00 -8.53 1.27
CA MET A 100 -16.44 -8.34 1.06
C MET A 100 -16.80 -8.14 -0.42
N LEU A 101 -15.96 -7.41 -1.17
CA LEU A 101 -16.17 -7.14 -2.60
C LEU A 101 -15.63 -8.26 -3.49
N PHE A 102 -14.52 -8.88 -3.07
CA PHE A 102 -13.84 -9.96 -3.77
C PHE A 102 -13.74 -11.16 -2.83
N PRO A 103 -14.70 -12.10 -2.87
CA PRO A 103 -14.59 -13.33 -2.10
C PRO A 103 -13.38 -14.16 -2.55
N PHE A 104 -12.77 -14.82 -1.57
CA PHE A 104 -11.62 -15.72 -1.75
C PHE A 104 -11.99 -17.00 -2.50
#